data_AF-A0AAP8N7F3-F1
#
_entry.id   AF-A0AAP8N7F3-F1
#
_cell.length_a   1.000
_cell.length_b   1.000
_cell.length_c   1.000
_cell.angle_alpha   90.00
_cell.angle_beta   90.00
_cell.angle_gamma   90.00
#
_symmetry.space_group_name_H-M   'P 1'
#
loop_
_entity.id
_entity.type
_entity.pdbx_description
1 polymer ?
#
loop_
_entity_poly.entity_id
_entity_poly.type
_entity_poly.pdbx_seq_one_letter_code
_entity_poly.pdbx_strand_id
1 'polypeptide(L)' 'VLAQPVLDGRIGDSRAAGKTLLAQVNAARARPRMCGRQRFAAARPLTWNAALGAAAQGHSKAMAYGNYFAHQDPDGDM' A
#
# COMPACT_ATOMS: atom_id res chain seq x y z
N VAL A 1 0.76 12.98 -27.91
CA VAL A 1 1.11 12.63 -26.51
C VAL A 1 1.76 11.26 -26.56
N LEU A 2 3.05 11.16 -26.26
CA LEU A 2 3.77 9.87 -26.27
C LEU A 2 3.70 9.28 -24.86
N ALA A 3 3.23 8.03 -24.74
CA ALA A 3 3.28 7.30 -23.48
C ALA A 3 4.74 6.90 -23.20
N GLN A 4 5.30 7.43 -22.10
CA GLN A 4 6.62 7.01 -21.61
C GLN A 4 6.58 5.54 -21.18
N PRO A 5 7.62 4.74 -21.48
CA PRO A 5 7.70 3.36 -21.02
C PRO A 5 7.77 3.33 -19.49
N VAL A 6 6.92 2.51 -18.87
CA VAL A 6 6.85 2.28 -17.40
C VAL A 6 8.03 1.43 -16.91
N LEU A 7 9.21 1.56 -17.51
CA LEU A 7 10.36 0.69 -17.22
C LEU A 7 11.69 1.47 -17.20
N ASP A 8 11.67 2.74 -16.80
CA ASP A 8 12.91 3.29 -16.23
C ASP A 8 13.12 2.63 -14.88
N GLY A 9 14.32 2.09 -14.63
CA GLY A 9 14.75 1.32 -13.45
C GLY A 9 14.75 2.10 -12.13
N ARG A 10 13.70 2.89 -11.89
CA ARG A 10 13.39 3.72 -10.73
C ARG A 10 12.05 3.31 -10.10
N ILE A 11 11.61 2.06 -10.24
CA ILE A 11 10.78 1.48 -9.20
C ILE A 11 11.71 1.32 -7.99
N GLY A 12 11.86 2.41 -7.23
CA GLY A 12 12.82 2.54 -6.15
C GLY A 12 12.71 1.40 -5.14
N ASP A 13 13.76 1.20 -4.36
CA ASP A 13 13.87 0.14 -3.36
C ASP A 13 12.54 -0.06 -2.61
N SER A 14 11.78 -1.10 -2.99
CA SER A 14 10.45 -1.38 -2.45
C SER A 14 10.50 -1.67 -0.96
N ARG A 15 11.67 -2.11 -0.46
CA ARG A 15 11.93 -2.30 0.95
C ARG A 15 12.06 -0.96 1.67
N ALA A 16 12.74 0.03 1.07
CA ALA A 16 12.78 1.39 1.60
C ALA A 16 11.39 2.02 1.58
N ALA A 17 10.62 1.84 0.51
CA ALA A 17 9.24 2.29 0.42
C ALA A 17 8.35 1.66 1.52
N GLY A 18 8.47 0.36 1.77
CA GLY A 18 7.74 -0.35 2.82
C GLY A 18 8.07 0.14 4.24
N LYS A 19 9.35 0.42 4.53
CA LYS A 19 9.76 1.01 5.82
C LYS A 19 9.16 2.40 6.03
N THR A 20 9.26 3.26 5.02
CA THR A 20 8.70 4.62 5.07
C THR A 20 7.18 4.56 5.23
N LEU A 21 6.50 3.69 4.48
CA LEU A 21 5.06 3.47 4.58
C LEU A 21 4.65 3.07 6.01
N LEU A 22 5.32 2.06 6.61
CA LEU A 22 5.01 1.62 7.96
C LEU A 22 5.19 2.74 8.99
N ALA A 23 6.27 3.53 8.88
CA ALA A 23 6.52 4.65 9.76
C ALA A 23 5.39 5.69 9.69
N GLN A 24 4.96 6.04 8.48
CA GLN A 24 3.88 7.01 8.27
C GLN A 24 2.53 6.49 8.75
N VAL A 25 2.22 5.21 8.52
CA VAL A 25 0.99 4.57 9.04
C VAL A 25 1.00 4.58 10.57
N ASN A 26 2.13 4.23 11.20
CA ASN A 26 2.23 4.25 12.66
C ASN A 26 2.14 5.68 13.24
N ALA A 27 2.70 6.68 12.55
CA ALA A 27 2.53 8.09 12.93
C ALA A 27 1.06 8.54 12.84
N ALA A 28 0.31 8.06 11.85
CA ALA A 28 -1.12 8.32 11.74
C ALA A 28 -1.93 7.62 12.85
N ARG A 29 -1.60 6.36 13.15
CA ARG A 29 -2.24 5.56 14.21
C ARG A 29 -2.03 6.14 15.61
N ALA A 30 -0.88 6.75 15.87
CA ALA A 30 -0.56 7.38 17.15
C ALA A 30 -1.40 8.63 17.45
N ARG A 31 -2.17 9.14 16.48
CA ARG A 31 -3.02 10.32 16.65
C ARG A 31 -4.49 9.88 16.85
N PRO A 32 -5.18 10.33 17.90
CA PRO A 32 -6.63 10.16 18.02
C PRO A 32 -7.35 10.76 16.81
N ARG A 33 -8.45 10.13 16.37
CA ARG A 33 -9.21 10.56 15.18
C ARG A 33 -10.72 10.61 15.44
N MET A 34 -11.40 11.45 14.67
CA MET A 34 -12.85 11.51 14.60
C MET A 34 -13.31 10.85 13.31
N CYS A 35 -14.20 9.86 13.41
CA CYS A 35 -14.85 9.22 12.28
C CYS A 35 -16.34 9.57 12.35
N GLY A 36 -16.76 10.57 11.58
CA GLY A 36 -18.08 11.18 11.73
C GLY A 36 -18.24 11.78 13.14
N ARG A 37 -19.20 11.27 13.92
CA ARG A 37 -19.46 11.71 15.30
C ARG A 37 -18.72 10.90 16.36
N GLN A 38 -18.06 9.80 15.99
CA GLN A 38 -17.39 8.92 16.94
C GLN A 38 -15.91 9.27 17.09
N ARG A 39 -15.45 9.37 18.33
CA ARG A 39 -14.04 9.56 18.66
C ARG A 39 -13.36 8.21 18.85
N PHE A 40 -12.21 8.05 18.21
CA PHE A 40 -11.31 6.91 18.39
C PHE A 40 -10.01 7.38 19.06
N ALA A 41 -9.56 6.63 20.06
CA ALA A 41 -8.26 6.87 20.71
C ALA A 41 -7.10 6.53 19.76
N ALA A 42 -5.88 6.94 20.13
CA ALA A 42 -4.67 6.51 19.43
C ALA A 42 -4.57 4.97 19.46
N ALA A 43 -4.20 4.39 18.33
CA ALA A 43 -4.07 2.95 18.16
C ALA A 43 -2.61 2.50 18.34
N ARG A 44 -2.43 1.26 18.83
CA ARG A 44 -1.11 0.64 18.97
C ARG A 44 -0.38 0.57 17.61
N PRO A 45 0.95 0.72 17.57
CA PRO A 45 1.71 0.61 16.32
C PRO A 45 1.62 -0.80 15.74
N LEU A 46 1.70 -0.88 14.41
CA LEU A 46 1.82 -2.13 13.66
C LEU A 46 3.30 -2.51 13.52
N THR A 47 3.54 -3.81 13.37
CA THR A 47 4.83 -4.38 12.98
C THR A 47 4.76 -4.88 11.54
N TRP A 48 5.89 -4.85 10.83
CA TRP A 48 5.96 -5.34 9.46
C TRP A 48 5.79 -6.86 9.42
N ASN A 49 4.98 -7.35 8.49
CA ASN A 49 4.91 -8.77 8.14
C ASN A 49 5.41 -8.96 6.70
N ALA A 50 6.44 -9.79 6.52
CA ALA A 50 7.07 -9.99 5.22
C ALA A 50 6.13 -10.64 4.18
N ALA A 51 5.28 -11.58 4.60
CA ALA A 51 4.33 -12.24 3.71
C ALA A 51 3.26 -11.27 3.20
N LEU A 52 2.73 -10.41 4.07
CA LEU A 52 1.79 -9.36 3.66
C LEU A 52 2.44 -8.34 2.72
N GLY A 53 3.71 -8.01 2.94
CA GLY A 53 4.47 -7.15 2.04
C GLY A 53 4.64 -7.75 0.64
N ALA A 54 4.95 -9.06 0.57
CA ALA A 54 5.07 -9.77 -0.70
C ALA A 54 3.72 -9.87 -1.43
N ALA A 55 2.63 -10.19 -0.71
CA ALA A 55 1.28 -10.24 -1.28
C ALA A 55 0.86 -8.87 -1.86
N ALA A 56 1.05 -7.79 -1.11
CA ALA A 56 0.71 -6.44 -1.58
C ALA A 56 1.53 -6.03 -2.81
N GLN A 57 2.81 -6.42 -2.89
CA GLN A 57 3.63 -6.20 -4.07
C GLN A 57 3.13 -7.00 -5.28
N GLY A 58 2.72 -8.26 -5.08
CA GLY A 58 2.10 -9.09 -6.11
C GLY A 58 0.85 -8.43 -6.69
N HIS A 59 -0.09 -8.05 -5.82
CA HIS A 59 -1.33 -7.38 -6.22
C HIS A 59 -1.07 -6.05 -6.95
N SER A 60 -0.10 -5.26 -6.48
CA SER A 60 0.28 -4.00 -7.14
C SER A 60 0.82 -4.23 -8.55
N LYS A 61 1.56 -5.32 -8.78
CA LYS A 61 2.03 -5.70 -10.11
C LYS A 61 0.88 -6.19 -10.99
N ALA A 62 -0.04 -7.00 -10.45
CA ALA A 62 -1.21 -7.46 -11.18
C ALA A 62 -2.07 -6.29 -11.68
N MET A 63 -2.39 -5.32 -10.80
CA MET A 63 -3.07 -4.07 -11.15
C MET A 63 -2.34 -3.28 -12.26
N ALA A 64 -1.02 -3.13 -12.11
CA ALA A 64 -0.21 -2.37 -13.07
C ALA A 64 -0.15 -3.05 -14.46
N TYR A 65 0.01 -4.38 -14.51
CA TYR A 65 0.08 -5.13 -15.77
C TYR A 65 -1.30 -5.36 -16.41
N GLY A 66 -2.32 -5.56 -15.59
CA GLY A 66 -3.71 -5.76 -16.04
C GLY A 66 -4.47 -4.47 -16.31
N ASN A 67 -3.87 -3.29 -16.05
CA ASN A 67 -4.47 -1.97 -16.25
C ASN A 67 -5.84 -1.82 -15.56
N TYR A 68 -5.92 -2.22 -14.28
CA TYR A 68 -7.10 -2.04 -13.44
C TYR A 68 -6.70 -1.52 -12.06
N PHE A 69 -7.68 -0.97 -11.34
CA PHE A 69 -7.51 -0.52 -9.96
C PHE A 69 -8.72 -0.98 -9.13
N ALA A 70 -8.56 -2.14 -8.48
CA ALA A 70 -9.62 -2.75 -7.68
C ALA A 70 -9.03 -3.62 -6.56
N HIS A 71 -9.88 -3.94 -5.58
CA HIS A 71 -9.53 -4.86 -4.50
C HIS A 71 -9.53 -6.33 -4.92
N GLN A 72 -10.24 -6.66 -6.00
CA GLN A 72 -10.34 -8.00 -6.56
C GLN A 72 -9.80 -7.95 -7.98
N ASP A 73 -9.21 -9.05 -8.43
CA ASP A 73 -8.79 -9.15 -9.82
C ASP A 73 -10.02 -9.20 -10.74
N PRO A 74 -9.87 -8.81 -12.01
CA PRO A 74 -10.97 -8.84 -12.98
C PRO A 74 -11.62 -10.23 -13.11
N ASP A 75 -10.84 -11.29 -12.88
CA ASP A 75 -11.27 -12.68 -12.92
C ASP A 75 -11.88 -13.17 -11.58
N GLY A 76 -11.85 -12.33 -10.53
CA GLY A 76 -12.46 -12.60 -9.23
C GLY A 76 -11.57 -13.31 -8.21
N ASP A 77 -10.33 -13.64 -8.55
CA ASP A 77 -9.36 -14.23 -7.64
C ASP A 77 -8.62 -13.16 -6.78
N MET A 78 -8.02 -13.61 -5.67
CA MET A 78 -7.21 -12.82 -4.73
C MET A 78 -5.71 -13.07 -4.90
#